data_AF-A0A4Q4YS57-F1
#
_entry.id   AF-A0A4Q4YS57-F1
#
_cell.length_a   1.000
_cell.length_b   1.000
_cell.length_c   1.000
_cell.angle_alpha   90.00
_cell.angle_beta   90.00
_cell.angle_gamma   90.00
#
_symmetry.space_group_name_H-M   'P 1'
#
loop_
_entity.id
_entity.type
_entity.pdbx_description
1 polymer ?
#
loop_
_entity_poly.entity_id
_entity_poly.type
_entity_poly.pdbx_seq_one_letter_code
_entity_poly.pdbx_strand_id
1 'polypeptide(L)'
;MWNWNLAAVAFGLHALVEGTILQNGQVRDTNFPDTKVDIADYDFETYPADAPELSYKGRWDSMKVSWWAAPGLVFGFTGDRVAITFGELTTNKTLIGYRIAGMDWTFTNVTAGATHLLVTPDTPGVHDGYPVNPLRFEFRVSNWGYGVQIDKVHVGKGERLVKIPNYSRSIEFIGDSLTAGMWQSYEALSSFAHGVGAGLGDTEYSVVAYPGICVVDQPCWDNPRGQAHQWFYTSDTGGRAWEIWGDDPEPWDFSKQEAMPDIVVINLGTNDANETNNVSSEAYVDGYTKLIQGVHGKYPKAQVVVMQLWMGFYRYGNTFVQDKAFDQELRDVVEYFNSPGYLSAPKIWDGVTETLVTLNTTSEPFVHYFSTQGILQHNDIGPMSWHPTDTGALKVASHLTQFIKLTFGWEFVATGPEIYHETLYWNDEPNY
;
A
#
# COMPACT_ATOMS: atom_id res chain seq x y z
N MET A 1 44.67 -11.95 27.46
CA MET A 1 45.43 -12.64 26.40
C MET A 1 44.42 -13.17 25.40
N TRP A 2 44.41 -12.55 24.23
CA TRP A 2 43.60 -12.95 23.08
C TRP A 2 44.12 -14.27 22.49
N ASN A 3 43.22 -15.12 22.01
CA ASN A 3 43.54 -16.00 20.90
C ASN A 3 42.28 -16.18 20.02
N TRP A 4 42.46 -15.82 18.76
CA TRP A 4 41.53 -15.95 17.65
C TRP A 4 41.68 -17.33 16.97
N ASN A 5 40.71 -17.65 16.10
CA ASN A 5 40.60 -18.78 15.15
C ASN A 5 39.83 -20.00 15.70
N LEU A 6 38.84 -20.58 15.02
CA LEU A 6 38.57 -20.65 13.59
C LEU A 6 37.09 -20.44 13.24
N ALA A 7 36.90 -19.87 12.05
CA ALA A 7 35.67 -19.89 11.27
C ALA A 7 35.10 -21.31 11.12
N ALA A 8 33.85 -21.48 11.50
CA ALA A 8 32.97 -22.51 10.97
C ALA A 8 31.91 -21.81 10.15
N VAL A 9 32.13 -21.74 8.83
CA VAL A 9 31.06 -21.48 7.86
C VAL A 9 30.11 -22.67 7.95
N ALA A 10 29.12 -22.58 8.82
CA ALA A 10 27.99 -23.48 8.80
C ALA A 10 27.17 -23.12 7.56
N PHE A 11 27.31 -23.91 6.50
CA PHE A 11 26.28 -24.02 5.47
C PHE A 11 25.01 -24.53 6.16
N GLY A 12 24.23 -23.60 6.68
CA GLY A 12 22.86 -23.86 7.06
C GLY A 12 22.12 -24.21 5.78
N LEU A 13 21.95 -25.51 5.55
CA LEU A 13 20.80 -26.04 4.82
C LEU A 13 19.58 -25.42 5.50
N HIS A 14 19.10 -24.30 4.96
CA HIS A 14 17.81 -23.77 5.29
C HIS A 14 16.85 -24.86 4.82
N ALA A 15 16.37 -25.68 5.76
CA ALA A 15 15.17 -26.45 5.51
C ALA A 15 14.16 -25.41 5.01
N LEU A 16 13.70 -25.58 3.77
CA LEU A 16 12.53 -24.88 3.28
C LEU A 16 11.41 -25.29 4.23
N VAL A 17 11.19 -24.50 5.28
CA VAL A 17 9.98 -24.63 6.07
C VAL A 17 8.90 -24.17 5.13
N GLU A 18 8.21 -25.12 4.50
CA GLU A 18 6.97 -24.84 3.79
C GLU A 18 5.98 -24.37 4.84
N GLY A 19 5.90 -23.05 5.02
CA GLY A 19 4.89 -22.42 5.82
C GLY A 19 3.54 -22.64 5.14
N THR A 20 2.60 -23.26 5.84
CA THR A 20 1.22 -23.31 5.40
C THR A 20 0.60 -21.94 5.64
N ILE A 21 0.21 -21.25 4.57
CA ILE A 21 -0.57 -20.01 4.71
C ILE A 21 -1.98 -20.41 5.16
N LEU A 22 -2.44 -19.82 6.26
CA LEU A 22 -3.77 -20.06 6.79
C LEU A 22 -4.68 -18.87 6.51
N GLN A 23 -5.89 -19.13 6.01
CA GLN A 23 -6.99 -18.17 5.88
C GLN A 23 -8.09 -18.59 6.84
N ASN A 24 -8.34 -17.79 7.89
CA ASN A 24 -9.30 -18.12 8.95
C ASN A 24 -9.15 -19.54 9.54
N GLY A 25 -7.90 -19.99 9.70
CA GLY A 25 -7.58 -21.32 10.23
C GLY A 25 -7.69 -22.49 9.24
N GLN A 26 -7.97 -22.21 7.96
CA GLN A 26 -7.96 -23.18 6.86
C GLN A 26 -6.71 -23.00 6.01
N VAL A 27 -6.20 -24.07 5.40
CA VAL A 27 -5.09 -23.97 4.43
C VAL A 27 -5.56 -23.17 3.24
N ARG A 28 -4.86 -22.09 2.93
CA ARG A 28 -5.14 -21.25 1.78
C ARG A 28 -4.76 -21.98 0.49
N ASP A 29 -5.65 -21.96 -0.50
CA ASP A 29 -5.28 -22.36 -1.86
C ASP A 29 -4.31 -21.31 -2.43
N THR A 30 -3.12 -21.77 -2.79
CA THR A 30 -2.04 -20.94 -3.34
C THR A 30 -1.63 -21.42 -4.72
N ASN A 31 -2.46 -22.26 -5.36
CA ASN A 31 -2.27 -22.73 -6.71
C ASN A 31 -2.74 -21.69 -7.72
N PHE A 32 -1.92 -20.65 -7.88
CA PHE A 32 -2.14 -19.63 -8.90
C PHE A 32 -1.75 -20.15 -10.29
N PRO A 33 -2.40 -19.69 -11.38
CA PRO A 33 -2.00 -20.01 -12.75
C PRO A 33 -0.53 -19.65 -12.99
N ASP A 34 0.20 -20.55 -13.64
CA ASP A 34 1.54 -20.25 -14.17
C ASP A 34 1.39 -19.47 -15.48
N THR A 35 1.79 -18.21 -15.43
CA THR A 35 1.67 -17.28 -16.55
C THR A 35 2.99 -17.11 -17.30
N LYS A 36 4.07 -17.76 -16.86
CA LYS A 36 5.39 -17.64 -17.49
C LYS A 36 5.38 -18.27 -18.89
N VAL A 37 5.91 -17.56 -19.86
CA VAL A 37 5.99 -18.01 -21.27
C VAL A 37 7.37 -17.78 -21.86
N ASP A 38 7.71 -18.51 -22.91
CA ASP A 38 8.79 -18.12 -23.81
C ASP A 38 8.27 -17.05 -24.77
N ILE A 39 8.89 -15.87 -24.75
CA ILE A 39 8.50 -14.75 -25.61
C ILE A 39 8.64 -15.09 -27.10
N ALA A 40 9.53 -16.02 -27.46
CA ALA A 40 9.74 -16.43 -28.85
C ALA A 40 8.53 -17.17 -29.46
N ASP A 41 7.63 -17.68 -28.63
CA ASP A 41 6.40 -18.36 -29.06
C ASP A 41 5.29 -17.39 -29.51
N TYR A 42 5.50 -16.08 -29.37
CA TYR A 42 4.51 -15.04 -29.61
C TYR A 42 5.04 -13.95 -30.55
N ASP A 43 4.15 -13.39 -31.39
CA ASP A 43 4.46 -12.20 -32.19
C ASP A 43 3.86 -10.97 -31.52
N PHE A 44 4.72 -10.20 -30.84
CA PHE A 44 4.33 -9.04 -30.05
C PHE A 44 4.79 -7.71 -30.65
N GLU A 45 3.97 -6.68 -30.42
CA GLU A 45 4.42 -5.30 -30.37
C GLU A 45 4.93 -5.00 -28.95
N THR A 46 6.10 -4.38 -28.82
CA THR A 46 6.82 -4.25 -27.53
C THR A 46 7.10 -2.80 -27.19
N TYR A 47 6.75 -2.42 -25.96
CA TYR A 47 6.88 -1.08 -25.42
C TYR A 47 7.90 -1.08 -24.26
N PRO A 48 8.79 -0.09 -24.19
CA PRO A 48 9.73 0.05 -23.08
C PRO A 48 9.00 0.48 -21.79
N ALA A 49 9.63 0.27 -20.63
CA ALA A 49 9.08 0.67 -19.33
C ALA A 49 8.87 2.19 -19.13
N ASP A 50 9.40 3.03 -20.01
CA ASP A 50 9.16 4.48 -20.01
C ASP A 50 8.13 4.92 -21.06
N ALA A 51 7.42 3.98 -21.68
CA ALA A 51 6.35 4.28 -22.63
C ALA A 51 5.28 5.19 -22.00
N PRO A 52 4.89 6.29 -22.66
CA PRO A 52 4.01 7.31 -22.08
C PRO A 52 2.57 6.81 -21.82
N GLU A 53 2.18 5.68 -22.41
CA GLU A 53 0.89 5.02 -22.19
C GLU A 53 0.79 4.36 -20.82
N LEU A 54 1.93 4.07 -20.18
CA LEU A 54 1.99 3.40 -18.89
C LEU A 54 1.73 4.39 -17.76
N SER A 55 0.81 4.03 -16.86
CA SER A 55 0.53 4.76 -15.62
C SER A 55 0.99 3.92 -14.43
N TYR A 56 2.14 4.29 -13.87
CA TYR A 56 2.67 3.70 -12.65
C TYR A 56 1.89 4.21 -11.44
N LYS A 57 1.37 3.29 -10.64
CA LYS A 57 0.58 3.57 -9.43
C LYS A 57 1.42 3.29 -8.18
N GLY A 58 1.38 4.19 -7.21
CA GLY A 58 2.36 4.19 -6.10
C GLY A 58 3.71 4.77 -6.53
N ARG A 59 4.74 4.61 -5.70
CA ARG A 59 6.08 5.13 -5.98
C ARG A 59 6.98 4.07 -6.59
N TRP A 60 7.64 4.46 -7.67
CA TRP A 60 8.56 3.65 -8.45
C TRP A 60 9.84 4.45 -8.67
N ASP A 61 10.99 3.81 -8.53
CA ASP A 61 12.28 4.47 -8.69
C ASP A 61 12.65 4.72 -10.16
N SER A 62 13.80 5.36 -10.37
CA SER A 62 14.31 5.63 -11.71
C SER A 62 14.55 4.37 -12.55
N MET A 63 14.76 3.22 -11.90
CA MET A 63 14.93 1.90 -12.52
C MET A 63 13.61 1.14 -12.74
N LYS A 64 12.47 1.78 -12.45
CA LYS A 64 11.12 1.19 -12.54
C LYS A 64 10.94 -0.02 -11.62
N VAL A 65 11.55 0.03 -10.44
CA VAL A 65 11.33 -0.93 -9.36
C VAL A 65 10.27 -0.39 -8.40
N SER A 66 9.34 -1.26 -8.00
CA SER A 66 8.33 -0.95 -7.00
C SER A 66 8.84 -1.18 -5.58
N TRP A 67 8.32 -0.41 -4.63
CA TRP A 67 8.80 -0.42 -3.24
C TRP A 67 7.70 -0.60 -2.21
N TRP A 68 6.82 0.39 -2.11
CA TRP A 68 5.75 0.42 -1.12
C TRP A 68 4.60 -0.53 -1.47
N ALA A 69 3.71 -0.77 -0.49
CA ALA A 69 2.55 -1.64 -0.62
C ALA A 69 1.58 -1.25 -1.76
N ALA A 70 0.94 -2.27 -2.36
CA ALA A 70 0.02 -2.14 -3.50
C ALA A 70 0.49 -1.21 -4.66
N PRO A 71 1.78 -1.24 -5.06
CA PRO A 71 2.22 -0.55 -6.26
C PRO A 71 1.61 -1.23 -7.47
N GLY A 72 1.39 -0.50 -8.55
CA GLY A 72 0.72 -1.06 -9.72
C GLY A 72 1.10 -0.43 -11.04
N LEU A 73 0.58 -1.01 -12.10
CA LEU A 73 0.69 -0.52 -13.46
C LEU A 73 -0.70 -0.56 -14.10
N VAL A 74 -1.08 0.54 -14.74
CA VAL A 74 -2.33 0.69 -15.46
C VAL A 74 -2.08 1.20 -16.86
N PHE A 75 -2.73 0.60 -17.85
CA PHE A 75 -2.77 1.09 -19.22
C PHE A 75 -4.00 0.53 -19.94
N GLY A 76 -4.38 1.17 -21.04
CA GLY A 76 -5.35 0.63 -21.99
C GLY A 76 -4.62 -0.16 -23.07
N PHE A 77 -5.31 -1.09 -23.72
CA PHE A 77 -4.75 -1.84 -24.83
C PHE A 77 -5.80 -2.17 -25.90
N THR A 78 -5.34 -2.49 -27.10
CA THR A 78 -6.14 -3.11 -28.16
C THR A 78 -5.74 -4.57 -28.34
N GLY A 79 -6.60 -5.35 -29.00
CA GLY A 79 -6.41 -6.79 -29.16
C GLY A 79 -6.79 -7.57 -27.90
N ASP A 80 -6.24 -8.77 -27.78
CA ASP A 80 -6.65 -9.79 -26.80
C ASP A 80 -5.47 -10.40 -26.04
N ARG A 81 -4.30 -9.76 -26.09
CA ARG A 81 -3.07 -10.23 -25.45
C ARG A 81 -2.32 -9.11 -24.77
N VAL A 82 -1.91 -9.36 -23.54
CA VAL A 82 -1.02 -8.51 -22.75
C VAL A 82 -0.01 -9.41 -22.07
N ALA A 83 1.28 -9.13 -22.26
CA ALA A 83 2.36 -9.76 -21.51
C ALA A 83 3.28 -8.68 -20.92
N ILE A 84 3.93 -9.02 -19.80
CA ILE A 84 4.90 -8.14 -19.15
C ILE A 84 6.19 -8.92 -18.95
N THR A 85 7.31 -8.32 -19.36
CA THR A 85 8.64 -8.81 -18.98
C THR A 85 9.08 -8.08 -17.72
N PHE A 86 9.31 -8.87 -16.67
CA PHE A 86 9.80 -8.37 -15.39
C PHE A 86 11.33 -8.35 -15.38
N GLY A 87 11.92 -7.27 -14.89
CA GLY A 87 13.37 -7.09 -14.82
C GLY A 87 14.03 -7.91 -13.71
N GLU A 88 15.36 -7.93 -13.70
CA GLU A 88 16.18 -8.72 -12.76
C GLU A 88 16.08 -8.24 -11.30
N LEU A 89 15.68 -6.98 -11.06
CA LEU A 89 15.45 -6.47 -9.71
C LEU A 89 14.09 -6.88 -9.10
N THR A 90 13.32 -7.69 -9.82
CA THR A 90 12.09 -8.30 -9.30
C THR A 90 12.43 -9.35 -8.24
N THR A 91 11.70 -9.37 -7.13
CA THR A 91 11.80 -10.47 -6.17
C THR A 91 11.10 -11.71 -6.73
N ASN A 92 11.81 -12.83 -6.85
CA ASN A 92 11.21 -14.08 -7.33
C ASN A 92 10.04 -14.52 -6.45
N LYS A 93 8.96 -15.00 -7.08
CA LYS A 93 7.69 -15.38 -6.43
C LYS A 93 6.92 -14.20 -5.86
N THR A 94 7.13 -12.98 -6.39
CA THR A 94 6.24 -11.86 -6.07
C THR A 94 4.84 -12.17 -6.59
N LEU A 95 3.86 -12.11 -5.70
CA LEU A 95 2.45 -12.29 -6.04
C LEU A 95 1.90 -10.95 -6.57
N ILE A 96 1.35 -10.98 -7.78
CA ILE A 96 0.56 -9.87 -8.32
C ILE A 96 -0.90 -10.28 -8.44
N GLY A 97 -1.81 -9.34 -8.18
CA GLY A 97 -3.20 -9.40 -8.63
C GLY A 97 -3.33 -8.58 -9.91
N TYR A 98 -3.96 -9.14 -10.94
CA TYR A 98 -4.18 -8.47 -12.22
C TYR A 98 -5.60 -8.70 -12.73
N ARG A 99 -6.10 -7.80 -13.56
CA ARG A 99 -7.42 -7.89 -14.18
C ARG A 99 -7.53 -7.03 -15.43
N ILE A 100 -8.63 -7.22 -16.15
CA ILE A 100 -9.08 -6.31 -17.19
C ILE A 100 -10.40 -5.64 -16.82
N ALA A 101 -10.53 -4.36 -17.15
CA ALA A 101 -11.65 -3.50 -16.83
C ALA A 101 -12.08 -3.64 -15.35
N GLY A 102 -13.32 -4.07 -15.12
CA GLY A 102 -13.90 -4.32 -13.81
C GLY A 102 -14.10 -5.80 -13.49
N MET A 103 -13.41 -6.70 -14.18
CA MET A 103 -13.50 -8.13 -13.89
C MET A 103 -12.81 -8.47 -12.56
N ASP A 104 -13.06 -9.68 -12.09
CA ASP A 104 -12.45 -10.22 -10.88
C ASP A 104 -10.91 -10.27 -11.00
N TRP A 105 -10.25 -10.15 -9.85
CA TRP A 105 -8.81 -10.28 -9.77
C TRP A 105 -8.40 -11.72 -10.09
N THR A 106 -7.34 -11.84 -10.88
CA THR A 106 -6.58 -13.09 -11.04
C THR A 106 -5.21 -12.88 -10.43
N PHE A 107 -4.67 -13.92 -9.80
CA PHE A 107 -3.37 -13.84 -9.14
C PHE A 107 -2.35 -14.74 -9.83
N THR A 108 -1.08 -14.34 -9.82
CA THR A 108 0.03 -15.16 -10.32
C THR A 108 1.34 -14.76 -9.66
N ASN A 109 2.26 -15.72 -9.51
CA ASN A 109 3.60 -15.47 -9.04
C ASN A 109 4.50 -15.09 -10.23
N VAL A 110 5.19 -13.96 -10.13
CA VAL A 110 6.10 -13.49 -11.18
C VAL A 110 7.55 -13.81 -10.87
N THR A 111 8.34 -13.98 -11.93
CA THR A 111 9.75 -14.38 -11.87
C THR A 111 10.63 -13.27 -12.44
N ALA A 112 11.77 -13.02 -11.78
CA ALA A 112 12.77 -12.08 -12.26
C ALA A 112 13.29 -12.47 -13.66
N GLY A 113 13.46 -11.48 -14.53
CA GLY A 113 13.96 -11.68 -15.90
C GLY A 113 13.00 -12.42 -16.85
N ALA A 114 11.78 -12.76 -16.40
CA ALA A 114 10.84 -13.58 -17.18
C ALA A 114 9.71 -12.76 -17.80
N THR A 115 9.19 -13.26 -18.93
CA THR A 115 7.95 -12.77 -19.54
C THR A 115 6.75 -13.57 -19.03
N HIS A 116 5.71 -12.86 -18.60
CA HIS A 116 4.45 -13.43 -18.16
C HIS A 116 3.30 -12.97 -19.06
N LEU A 117 2.55 -13.91 -19.63
CA LEU A 117 1.34 -13.64 -20.43
C LEU A 117 0.14 -13.56 -19.48
N LEU A 118 -0.41 -12.35 -19.32
CA LEU A 118 -1.43 -12.03 -18.31
C LEU A 118 -2.82 -11.89 -18.91
N VAL A 119 -2.93 -11.56 -20.20
CA VAL A 119 -4.20 -11.56 -20.93
C VAL A 119 -4.06 -12.44 -22.15
N THR A 120 -5.06 -13.28 -22.38
CA THR A 120 -5.18 -14.20 -23.52
C THR A 120 -6.56 -14.04 -24.16
N PRO A 121 -6.79 -14.63 -25.36
CA PRO A 121 -8.13 -14.66 -25.97
C PRO A 121 -9.21 -15.31 -25.09
N ASP A 122 -8.82 -16.15 -24.13
CA ASP A 122 -9.75 -16.82 -23.21
C ASP A 122 -9.99 -16.02 -21.92
N THR A 123 -9.31 -14.87 -21.72
CA THR A 123 -9.51 -14.02 -20.54
C THR A 123 -10.95 -13.48 -20.53
N PRO A 124 -11.73 -13.70 -19.45
CA PRO A 124 -13.10 -13.19 -19.35
C PRO A 124 -13.16 -11.67 -19.57
N GLY A 125 -14.02 -11.22 -20.48
CA GLY A 125 -14.21 -9.80 -20.78
C GLY A 125 -13.31 -9.23 -21.88
N VAL A 126 -12.33 -9.98 -22.40
CA VAL A 126 -11.34 -9.45 -23.36
C VAL A 126 -11.95 -9.06 -24.71
N HIS A 127 -13.06 -9.70 -25.09
CA HIS A 127 -13.81 -9.40 -26.30
C HIS A 127 -15.03 -8.51 -26.06
N ASP A 128 -15.26 -8.08 -24.81
CA ASP A 128 -16.38 -7.21 -24.46
C ASP A 128 -15.97 -5.74 -24.67
N GLY A 129 -16.74 -5.02 -25.50
CA GLY A 129 -16.46 -3.62 -25.83
C GLY A 129 -17.19 -2.58 -24.96
N TYR A 130 -17.88 -3.01 -23.90
CA TYR A 130 -18.76 -2.20 -23.05
C TYR A 130 -18.81 -2.77 -21.61
N PRO A 131 -19.00 -1.94 -20.56
CA PRO A 131 -19.08 -0.47 -20.55
C PRO A 131 -17.74 0.24 -20.59
N VAL A 132 -16.63 -0.48 -20.44
CA VAL A 132 -15.29 0.10 -20.36
C VAL A 132 -14.58 -0.05 -21.70
N ASN A 133 -14.22 1.08 -22.32
CA ASN A 133 -13.47 1.14 -23.58
C ASN A 133 -12.58 2.40 -23.59
N PRO A 134 -11.27 2.33 -23.91
CA PRO A 134 -10.48 1.13 -24.23
C PRO A 134 -10.43 0.12 -23.08
N LEU A 135 -10.19 -1.15 -23.41
CA LEU A 135 -10.02 -2.19 -22.41
C LEU A 135 -8.80 -1.83 -21.56
N ARG A 136 -9.02 -1.74 -20.24
CA ARG A 136 -8.01 -1.32 -19.28
C ARG A 136 -7.39 -2.56 -18.65
N PHE A 137 -6.08 -2.67 -18.67
CA PHE A 137 -5.33 -3.61 -17.85
C PHE A 137 -4.88 -2.92 -16.56
N GLU A 138 -4.95 -3.63 -15.44
CA GLU A 138 -4.38 -3.23 -14.18
C GLU A 138 -3.71 -4.43 -13.51
N PHE A 139 -2.51 -4.23 -12.97
CA PHE A 139 -2.00 -5.10 -11.92
C PHE A 139 -1.55 -4.31 -10.70
N ARG A 140 -1.54 -4.99 -9.56
CA ARG A 140 -1.01 -4.52 -8.27
C ARG A 140 -0.14 -5.61 -7.65
N VAL A 141 0.99 -5.24 -7.05
CA VAL A 141 1.76 -6.18 -6.22
C VAL A 141 1.00 -6.40 -4.93
N SER A 142 0.67 -7.66 -4.65
CA SER A 142 -0.07 -8.07 -3.45
C SER A 142 0.85 -8.04 -2.24
N ASN A 143 2.09 -8.52 -2.39
CA ASN A 143 3.01 -8.57 -1.27
C ASN A 143 3.40 -7.18 -0.77
N TRP A 144 3.48 -6.99 0.55
CA TRP A 144 3.87 -5.70 1.14
C TRP A 144 5.38 -5.42 1.07
N GLY A 145 6.21 -6.48 1.06
CA GLY A 145 7.67 -6.38 1.19
C GLY A 145 8.45 -6.84 -0.04
N TYR A 146 7.76 -7.39 -1.04
CA TYR A 146 8.36 -7.78 -2.31
C TYR A 146 8.04 -6.73 -3.37
N GLY A 147 8.88 -6.64 -4.39
CA GLY A 147 8.70 -5.69 -5.48
C GLY A 147 8.96 -6.30 -6.85
N VAL A 148 8.45 -5.63 -7.87
CA VAL A 148 8.69 -5.97 -9.27
C VAL A 148 9.44 -4.84 -9.96
N GLN A 149 10.21 -5.19 -10.98
CA GLN A 149 10.76 -4.24 -11.94
C GLN A 149 10.05 -4.42 -13.28
N ILE A 150 9.59 -3.34 -13.90
CA ILE A 150 9.08 -3.41 -15.27
C ILE A 150 10.23 -3.22 -16.25
N ASP A 151 10.50 -4.23 -17.08
CA ASP A 151 11.42 -4.09 -18.23
C ASP A 151 10.63 -3.66 -19.48
N LYS A 152 9.63 -4.46 -19.86
CA LYS A 152 8.83 -4.25 -21.08
C LYS A 152 7.38 -4.66 -20.91
N VAL A 153 6.52 -4.01 -21.69
CA VAL A 153 5.10 -4.37 -21.84
C VAL A 153 4.86 -4.76 -23.29
N HIS A 154 4.08 -5.82 -23.50
CA HIS A 154 3.83 -6.41 -24.80
C HIS A 154 2.34 -6.53 -25.06
N VAL A 155 1.93 -6.25 -26.30
CA VAL A 155 0.60 -6.55 -26.85
C VAL A 155 0.75 -7.32 -28.15
N GLY A 156 -0.32 -7.92 -28.67
CA GLY A 156 -0.27 -8.64 -29.96
C GLY A 156 0.28 -7.78 -31.11
N LYS A 157 0.91 -8.40 -32.10
CA LYS A 157 1.45 -7.69 -33.27
C LYS A 157 0.42 -6.73 -33.89
N GLY A 158 0.80 -5.47 -34.09
CA GLY A 158 -0.07 -4.44 -34.68
C GLY A 158 -1.13 -3.87 -33.73
N GLU A 159 -1.22 -4.38 -32.52
CA GLU A 159 -2.01 -3.79 -31.43
C GLU A 159 -1.22 -2.71 -30.71
N ARG A 160 -1.89 -1.93 -29.87
CA ARG A 160 -1.29 -0.77 -29.22
C ARG A 160 -1.68 -0.62 -27.76
N LEU A 161 -0.78 0.01 -27.00
CA LEU A 161 -1.09 0.58 -25.70
C LEU A 161 -1.86 1.89 -25.87
N VAL A 162 -2.65 2.26 -24.86
CA VAL A 162 -3.43 3.49 -24.80
C VAL A 162 -3.28 4.09 -23.41
N LYS A 163 -2.87 5.36 -23.30
CA LYS A 163 -2.82 6.06 -22.01
C LYS A 163 -4.24 6.17 -21.44
N ILE A 164 -4.41 5.71 -20.20
CA ILE A 164 -5.63 5.93 -19.43
C ILE A 164 -5.47 7.23 -18.63
N PRO A 165 -6.38 8.20 -18.77
CA PRO A 165 -6.38 9.38 -17.91
C PRO A 165 -6.54 8.99 -16.45
N ASN A 166 -5.86 9.69 -15.55
CA ASN A 166 -6.07 9.50 -14.13
C ASN A 166 -7.46 10.02 -13.72
N TYR A 167 -7.96 9.46 -12.63
CA TYR A 167 -9.12 10.02 -11.97
C TYR A 167 -8.80 11.39 -11.35
N SER A 168 -9.84 12.21 -11.19
CA SER A 168 -9.72 13.56 -10.63
C SER A 168 -9.60 13.57 -9.11
N ARG A 169 -9.90 12.45 -8.45
CA ARG A 169 -9.78 12.27 -7.00
C ARG A 169 -8.56 11.43 -6.70
N SER A 170 -7.82 11.77 -5.65
CA SER A 170 -6.65 10.99 -5.22
C SER A 170 -6.52 10.90 -3.70
N ILE A 171 -6.16 9.72 -3.19
CA ILE A 171 -5.94 9.47 -1.77
C ILE A 171 -4.62 8.73 -1.52
N GLU A 172 -3.80 9.21 -0.58
CA GLU A 172 -2.57 8.53 -0.17
C GLU A 172 -2.69 8.01 1.25
N PHE A 173 -2.29 6.76 1.47
CA PHE A 173 -2.21 6.15 2.79
C PHE A 173 -0.75 6.10 3.24
N ILE A 174 -0.46 6.64 4.43
CA ILE A 174 0.85 6.55 5.07
C ILE A 174 0.70 5.69 6.31
N GLY A 175 1.50 4.62 6.43
CA GLY A 175 1.28 3.68 7.52
C GLY A 175 2.39 2.68 7.80
N ASP A 176 2.06 1.75 8.68
CA ASP A 176 2.89 0.61 9.08
C ASP A 176 2.33 -0.72 8.52
N SER A 177 2.59 -1.83 9.21
CA SER A 177 2.13 -3.17 8.84
C SER A 177 0.60 -3.29 8.73
N LEU A 178 -0.15 -2.53 9.52
CA LEU A 178 -1.62 -2.57 9.54
C LEU A 178 -2.18 -1.99 8.24
N THR A 179 -1.52 -0.95 7.73
CA THR A 179 -1.87 -0.29 6.46
C THR A 179 -1.35 -1.05 5.26
N ALA A 180 -0.16 -1.65 5.38
CA ALA A 180 0.44 -2.48 4.34
C ALA A 180 -0.28 -3.83 4.12
N GLY A 181 -1.15 -4.23 5.04
CA GLY A 181 -1.93 -5.46 4.93
C GLY A 181 -1.23 -6.72 5.43
N MET A 182 -0.17 -6.59 6.24
CA MET A 182 0.58 -7.73 6.75
C MET A 182 -0.36 -8.74 7.44
N TRP A 183 -0.23 -10.02 7.07
CA TRP A 183 -1.03 -11.16 7.54
C TRP A 183 -2.49 -11.24 7.09
N GLN A 184 -2.94 -10.33 6.23
CA GLN A 184 -4.21 -10.46 5.53
C GLN A 184 -4.05 -11.36 4.30
N SER A 185 -5.13 -11.96 3.81
CA SER A 185 -5.05 -13.05 2.82
C SER A 185 -4.28 -12.65 1.57
N TYR A 186 -4.54 -11.48 0.99
CA TYR A 186 -3.82 -10.95 -0.17
C TYR A 186 -2.92 -9.77 0.20
N GLU A 187 -2.43 -9.76 1.43
CA GLU A 187 -1.57 -8.72 1.99
C GLU A 187 -2.09 -7.31 1.65
N ALA A 188 -1.37 -6.54 0.82
CA ALA A 188 -1.75 -5.18 0.46
C ALA A 188 -3.10 -5.09 -0.26
N LEU A 189 -3.48 -6.12 -1.04
CA LEU A 189 -4.77 -6.19 -1.73
C LEU A 189 -5.93 -6.69 -0.85
N SER A 190 -5.65 -7.14 0.37
CA SER A 190 -6.69 -7.35 1.40
C SER A 190 -6.77 -6.21 2.41
N SER A 191 -5.80 -5.28 2.40
CA SER A 191 -5.72 -4.16 3.33
C SER A 191 -6.94 -3.24 3.32
N PHE A 192 -7.17 -2.53 4.43
CA PHE A 192 -8.19 -1.48 4.46
C PHE A 192 -7.84 -0.31 3.50
N ALA A 193 -6.54 -0.04 3.30
CA ALA A 193 -6.07 1.00 2.40
C ALA A 193 -6.48 0.71 0.95
N HIS A 194 -6.30 -0.54 0.50
CA HIS A 194 -6.80 -0.98 -0.79
C HIS A 194 -8.32 -0.88 -0.88
N GLY A 195 -9.05 -1.36 0.14
CA GLY A 195 -10.51 -1.30 0.12
C GLY A 195 -11.09 0.10 0.07
N VAL A 196 -10.47 1.06 0.76
CA VAL A 196 -10.89 2.47 0.66
C VAL A 196 -10.52 3.02 -0.72
N GLY A 197 -9.27 2.84 -1.15
CA GLY A 197 -8.77 3.37 -2.42
C GLY A 197 -9.57 2.86 -3.62
N ALA A 198 -9.81 1.55 -3.71
CA ALA A 198 -10.63 0.94 -4.76
C ALA A 198 -12.13 1.18 -4.54
N GLY A 199 -12.61 1.15 -3.29
CA GLY A 199 -14.03 1.23 -2.96
C GLY A 199 -14.67 2.61 -3.06
N LEU A 200 -13.87 3.69 -3.09
CA LEU A 200 -14.40 5.02 -3.40
C LEU A 200 -14.87 5.13 -4.87
N GLY A 201 -14.26 4.34 -5.77
CA GLY A 201 -14.46 4.43 -7.22
C GLY A 201 -13.94 5.74 -7.79
N ASP A 202 -13.61 5.77 -9.09
CA ASP A 202 -13.07 6.95 -9.78
C ASP A 202 -12.08 7.79 -8.93
N THR A 203 -11.13 7.09 -8.31
CA THR A 203 -10.18 7.64 -7.34
C THR A 203 -8.84 6.95 -7.53
N GLU A 204 -7.77 7.74 -7.65
CA GLU A 204 -6.40 7.25 -7.59
C GLU A 204 -6.00 6.97 -6.15
N TYR A 205 -5.17 5.94 -5.92
CA TYR A 205 -4.62 5.71 -4.60
C TYR A 205 -3.19 5.17 -4.60
N SER A 206 -2.44 5.55 -3.56
CA SER A 206 -1.11 5.06 -3.21
C SER A 206 -1.05 4.62 -1.75
N VAL A 207 -0.25 3.59 -1.45
CA VAL A 207 -0.06 3.09 -0.09
C VAL A 207 1.42 3.12 0.26
N VAL A 208 1.85 4.16 0.96
CA VAL A 208 3.23 4.36 1.44
C VAL A 208 3.32 3.80 2.86
N ALA A 209 3.30 2.48 2.96
CA ALA A 209 3.32 1.76 4.24
C ALA A 209 4.31 0.60 4.23
N TYR A 210 4.95 0.38 5.38
CA TYR A 210 5.92 -0.70 5.54
C TYR A 210 5.90 -1.29 6.97
N PRO A 211 5.90 -2.62 7.14
CA PRO A 211 5.84 -3.24 8.46
C PRO A 211 6.93 -2.85 9.46
N GLY A 212 6.52 -2.67 10.72
CA GLY A 212 7.40 -2.30 11.81
C GLY A 212 7.87 -0.84 11.82
N ILE A 213 7.60 -0.07 10.76
CA ILE A 213 8.06 1.32 10.71
C ILE A 213 7.36 2.17 11.78
N CYS A 214 8.14 3.01 12.45
CA CYS A 214 7.62 4.04 13.36
C CYS A 214 7.29 5.33 12.61
N VAL A 215 6.54 6.24 13.25
CA VAL A 215 6.47 7.62 12.75
C VAL A 215 7.77 8.37 13.04
N VAL A 216 8.35 8.17 14.23
CA VAL A 216 9.60 8.81 14.64
C VAL A 216 10.75 8.30 13.80
N ASP A 217 11.58 9.21 13.30
CA ASP A 217 12.77 8.85 12.53
C ASP A 217 13.90 8.33 13.44
N GLN A 218 13.79 7.05 13.77
CA GLN A 218 14.78 6.28 14.50
C GLN A 218 14.67 4.80 14.09
N PRO A 219 15.63 3.95 14.48
CA PRO A 219 15.47 2.51 14.33
C PRO A 219 14.24 2.01 15.08
N CYS A 220 13.34 1.35 14.37
CA CYS A 220 12.18 0.66 14.94
C CYS A 220 12.05 -0.70 14.29
N TRP A 221 12.19 -1.75 15.10
CA TRP A 221 12.42 -3.10 14.58
C TRP A 221 13.61 -3.12 13.61
N ASP A 222 13.52 -3.83 12.48
CA ASP A 222 14.56 -3.89 11.45
C ASP A 222 14.51 -2.69 10.45
N ASN A 223 13.74 -1.65 10.76
CA ASN A 223 13.65 -0.44 9.93
C ASN A 223 14.68 0.60 10.43
N PRO A 224 15.66 1.01 9.60
CA PRO A 224 16.66 1.99 10.02
C PRO A 224 16.11 3.42 10.12
N ARG A 225 15.02 3.74 9.42
CA ARG A 225 14.39 5.07 9.39
C ARG A 225 12.89 4.99 9.67
N GLY A 226 12.33 6.07 10.19
CA GLY A 226 10.88 6.23 10.41
C GLY A 226 10.18 7.03 9.32
N GLN A 227 8.85 7.04 9.31
CA GLN A 227 8.06 7.69 8.26
C GLN A 227 8.23 9.21 8.20
N ALA A 228 8.59 9.89 9.30
CA ALA A 228 8.93 11.32 9.27
C ALA A 228 10.12 11.65 8.34
N HIS A 229 10.94 10.65 7.99
CA HIS A 229 11.98 10.71 6.98
C HIS A 229 11.62 9.90 5.74
N GLN A 230 11.32 8.60 5.89
CA GLN A 230 11.18 7.67 4.76
C GLN A 230 10.01 8.02 3.81
N TRP A 231 8.96 8.69 4.29
CA TRP A 231 7.88 9.17 3.41
C TRP A 231 8.37 10.21 2.37
N PHE A 232 9.57 10.77 2.51
CA PHE A 232 10.17 11.63 1.49
C PHE A 232 10.99 10.88 0.43
N TYR A 233 11.07 9.55 0.52
CA TYR A 233 11.90 8.72 -0.35
C TYR A 233 11.06 7.81 -1.25
N THR A 234 11.68 7.43 -2.37
CA THR A 234 11.02 6.58 -3.37
C THR A 234 10.98 5.13 -2.92
N SER A 235 12.08 4.62 -2.34
CA SER A 235 12.14 3.27 -1.80
C SER A 235 11.56 3.18 -0.40
N ASP A 236 11.12 1.97 -0.02
CA ASP A 236 10.89 1.62 1.37
C ASP A 236 12.23 1.54 2.14
N THR A 237 12.17 1.16 3.42
CA THR A 237 13.33 1.10 4.31
C THR A 237 13.81 -0.34 4.56
N GLY A 238 13.29 -1.31 3.79
CA GLY A 238 13.57 -2.72 3.96
C GLY A 238 14.95 -3.16 3.46
N GLY A 239 15.31 -4.41 3.78
CA GLY A 239 16.60 -4.99 3.37
C GLY A 239 16.83 -4.98 1.86
N ARG A 240 15.78 -5.12 1.03
CA ARG A 240 15.88 -5.00 -0.43
C ARG A 240 16.27 -3.59 -0.87
N ALA A 241 15.74 -2.56 -0.21
CA ALA A 241 16.10 -1.18 -0.50
C ALA A 241 17.56 -0.94 -0.12
N TRP A 242 18.00 -1.47 1.02
CA TRP A 242 19.39 -1.43 1.44
C TRP A 242 20.34 -2.13 0.45
N GLU A 243 19.98 -3.31 -0.06
CA GLU A 243 20.80 -4.06 -1.03
C GLU A 243 21.00 -3.30 -2.35
N ILE A 244 19.99 -2.55 -2.80
CA ILE A 244 20.00 -1.83 -4.08
C ILE A 244 20.57 -0.42 -3.95
N TRP A 245 20.15 0.33 -2.92
CA TRP A 245 20.44 1.75 -2.76
C TRP A 245 21.43 2.06 -1.62
N GLY A 246 21.65 1.14 -0.68
CA GLY A 246 22.47 1.37 0.50
C GLY A 246 22.00 2.57 1.32
N ASP A 247 22.94 3.45 1.67
CA ASP A 247 22.70 4.69 2.43
C ASP A 247 22.24 5.88 1.56
N ASP A 248 22.09 5.72 0.24
CA ASP A 248 21.72 6.80 -0.70
C ASP A 248 20.44 6.48 -1.49
N PRO A 249 19.29 6.25 -0.81
CA PRO A 249 18.02 6.02 -1.48
C PRO A 249 17.55 7.27 -2.23
N GLU A 250 16.94 7.08 -3.40
CA GLU A 250 16.42 8.19 -4.21
C GLU A 250 15.29 8.94 -3.46
N PRO A 251 15.41 10.27 -3.26
CA PRO A 251 14.29 11.08 -2.79
C PRO A 251 13.09 10.97 -3.73
N TRP A 252 11.87 10.96 -3.18
CA TRP A 252 10.66 10.99 -3.99
C TRP A 252 10.47 12.37 -4.61
N ASP A 253 10.42 12.41 -5.93
CA ASP A 253 10.05 13.60 -6.66
C ASP A 253 8.52 13.76 -6.67
N PHE A 254 8.01 14.52 -5.71
CA PHE A 254 6.58 14.82 -5.57
C PHE A 254 5.96 15.47 -6.83
N SER A 255 6.76 16.04 -7.74
CA SER A 255 6.25 16.57 -9.01
C SER A 255 5.89 15.48 -10.02
N LYS A 256 6.38 14.24 -9.85
CA LYS A 256 6.02 13.07 -10.66
C LYS A 256 4.66 12.49 -10.30
N GLN A 257 4.06 12.93 -9.20
CA GLN A 257 2.74 12.46 -8.78
C GLN A 257 1.69 12.96 -9.77
N GLU A 258 1.28 12.11 -10.72
CA GLU A 258 0.34 12.49 -11.77
C GLU A 258 -1.04 12.92 -11.22
N ALA A 259 -1.40 12.45 -10.01
CA ALA A 259 -2.59 12.85 -9.27
C ALA A 259 -2.22 13.18 -7.81
N MET A 260 -2.12 14.48 -7.50
CA MET A 260 -1.85 14.97 -6.15
C MET A 260 -2.97 14.53 -5.19
N PRO A 261 -2.65 13.94 -4.01
CA PRO A 261 -3.65 13.52 -3.06
C PRO A 261 -4.51 14.70 -2.56
N ASP A 262 -5.82 14.54 -2.64
CA ASP A 262 -6.80 15.41 -1.99
C ASP A 262 -6.97 15.04 -0.52
N ILE A 263 -6.75 13.76 -0.19
CA ILE A 263 -6.83 13.21 1.16
C ILE A 263 -5.55 12.40 1.43
N VAL A 264 -4.97 12.58 2.60
CA VAL A 264 -3.90 11.73 3.13
C VAL A 264 -4.39 11.08 4.42
N VAL A 265 -4.37 9.75 4.48
CA VAL A 265 -4.73 8.99 5.67
C VAL A 265 -3.46 8.51 6.35
N ILE A 266 -3.29 8.83 7.63
CA ILE A 266 -2.12 8.43 8.42
C ILE A 266 -2.57 7.43 9.50
N ASN A 267 -2.00 6.23 9.45
CA ASN A 267 -2.18 5.18 10.45
C ASN A 267 -0.82 4.66 10.89
N LEU A 268 -0.23 5.37 11.85
CA LEU A 268 1.10 5.15 12.42
C LEU A 268 1.05 5.39 13.92
N GLY A 269 1.95 4.75 14.66
CA GLY A 269 2.10 4.91 16.11
C GLY A 269 2.01 3.60 16.88
N THR A 270 1.52 2.53 16.25
CA THR A 270 1.46 1.19 16.86
C THR A 270 2.86 0.69 17.25
N ASN A 271 3.85 0.90 16.37
CA ASN A 271 5.24 0.53 16.63
C ASN A 271 5.91 1.48 17.63
N ASP A 272 5.61 2.78 17.57
CA ASP A 272 6.09 3.77 18.54
C ASP A 272 5.58 3.46 19.95
N ALA A 273 4.35 2.93 20.07
CA ALA A 273 3.75 2.54 21.34
C ALA A 273 4.31 1.23 21.91
N ASN A 274 5.09 0.48 21.12
CA ASN A 274 5.72 -0.73 21.59
C ASN A 274 6.97 -0.39 22.41
N GLU A 275 6.98 -0.81 23.68
CA GLU A 275 8.08 -0.53 24.62
C GLU A 275 9.46 -0.99 24.10
N THR A 276 9.51 -1.98 23.20
CA THR A 276 10.75 -2.48 22.58
C THR A 276 11.48 -1.39 21.78
N ASN A 277 10.73 -0.45 21.18
CA ASN A 277 11.30 0.63 20.37
C ASN A 277 11.70 1.86 21.19
N ASN A 278 11.34 1.90 22.48
CA ASN A 278 11.76 2.94 23.42
C ASN A 278 11.49 4.39 22.92
N VAL A 279 10.35 4.61 22.27
CA VAL A 279 9.89 5.93 21.82
C VAL A 279 9.15 6.62 22.96
N SER A 280 9.54 7.86 23.31
CA SER A 280 8.80 8.65 24.29
C SER A 280 7.57 9.31 23.66
N SER A 281 6.59 9.68 24.48
CA SER A 281 5.40 10.41 24.01
C SER A 281 5.79 11.74 23.33
N GLU A 282 6.80 12.45 23.84
CA GLU A 282 7.30 13.68 23.22
C GLU A 282 7.95 13.44 21.85
N ALA A 283 8.74 12.38 21.71
CA ALA A 283 9.35 12.01 20.44
C ALA A 283 8.28 11.61 19.42
N TYR A 284 7.28 10.83 19.85
CA TYR A 284 6.13 10.45 19.04
C TYR A 284 5.38 11.67 18.50
N VAL A 285 5.03 12.62 19.38
CA VAL A 285 4.34 13.86 19.00
C VAL A 285 5.19 14.70 18.03
N ASP A 286 6.50 14.82 18.24
CA ASP A 286 7.40 15.53 17.32
C ASP A 286 7.47 14.86 15.94
N GLY A 287 7.65 13.54 15.89
CA GLY A 287 7.67 12.76 14.65
C GLY A 287 6.37 12.88 13.87
N TYR A 288 5.22 12.72 14.54
CA TYR A 288 3.91 12.86 13.91
C TYR A 288 3.66 14.28 13.41
N THR A 289 4.08 15.28 14.19
CA THR A 289 4.01 16.69 13.79
C THR A 289 4.84 16.94 12.53
N LYS A 290 6.09 16.46 12.48
CA LYS A 290 6.94 16.58 11.28
C LYS A 290 6.33 15.90 10.06
N LEU A 291 5.75 14.72 10.22
CA LEU A 291 5.08 14.03 9.11
C LEU A 291 3.92 14.86 8.54
N ILE A 292 3.01 15.35 9.40
CA ILE A 292 1.88 16.19 8.94
C ILE A 292 2.37 17.52 8.34
N GLN A 293 3.41 18.14 8.91
CA GLN A 293 4.05 19.33 8.33
C GLN A 293 4.67 19.04 6.95
N GLY A 294 5.21 17.83 6.76
CA GLY A 294 5.70 17.34 5.47
C GLY A 294 4.58 17.20 4.45
N VAL A 295 3.49 16.53 4.83
CA VAL A 295 2.28 16.40 4.02
C VAL A 295 1.74 17.77 3.63
N HIS A 296 1.60 18.69 4.58
CA HIS A 296 1.12 20.04 4.31
C HIS A 296 2.07 20.83 3.37
N GLY A 297 3.38 20.61 3.47
CA GLY A 297 4.37 21.23 2.59
C GLY A 297 4.30 20.73 1.14
N LYS A 298 4.15 19.42 0.92
CA LYS A 298 4.13 18.83 -0.42
C LYS A 298 2.72 18.83 -1.05
N TYR A 299 1.68 18.68 -0.23
CA TYR A 299 0.28 18.66 -0.61
C TYR A 299 -0.52 19.74 0.15
N PRO A 300 -0.31 21.04 -0.15
CA PRO A 300 -0.88 22.14 0.64
C PRO A 300 -2.42 22.26 0.59
N LYS A 301 -3.09 21.46 -0.25
CA LYS A 301 -4.55 21.41 -0.33
C LYS A 301 -5.15 20.13 0.25
N ALA A 302 -4.32 19.15 0.61
CA ALA A 302 -4.79 17.86 1.09
C ALA A 302 -5.44 18.00 2.46
N GLN A 303 -6.54 17.28 2.67
CA GLN A 303 -7.07 16.99 3.99
C GLN A 303 -6.28 15.83 4.58
N VAL A 304 -5.90 15.89 5.85
CA VAL A 304 -5.21 14.82 6.56
C VAL A 304 -6.18 14.14 7.51
N VAL A 305 -6.29 12.82 7.43
CA VAL A 305 -7.09 11.99 8.34
C VAL A 305 -6.14 11.16 9.20
N VAL A 306 -6.07 11.51 10.49
CA VAL A 306 -5.33 10.77 11.52
C VAL A 306 -6.21 9.64 12.04
N MET A 307 -5.75 8.40 11.94
CA MET A 307 -6.47 7.24 12.44
C MET A 307 -6.16 6.97 13.91
N GLN A 308 -7.16 6.52 14.66
CA GLN A 308 -6.96 5.91 15.97
C GLN A 308 -6.08 4.65 15.88
N LEU A 309 -5.14 4.49 16.81
CA LEU A 309 -4.24 3.33 16.87
C LEU A 309 -4.95 2.03 17.23
N TRP A 310 -4.41 0.90 16.75
CA TRP A 310 -4.94 -0.43 17.01
C TRP A 310 -3.93 -1.26 17.80
N MET A 311 -4.10 -1.32 19.13
CA MET A 311 -3.23 -2.09 20.04
C MET A 311 -3.77 -3.49 20.37
N GLY A 312 -4.90 -3.88 19.76
CA GLY A 312 -5.53 -5.18 19.94
C GLY A 312 -6.59 -5.25 21.04
N PHE A 313 -6.95 -6.48 21.42
CA PHE A 313 -7.97 -6.76 22.44
C PHE A 313 -7.48 -7.80 23.44
N TYR A 314 -7.80 -7.60 24.72
CA TYR A 314 -7.51 -8.58 25.76
C TYR A 314 -8.76 -8.98 26.52
N ARG A 315 -8.77 -10.22 27.04
CA ARG A 315 -9.87 -10.72 27.87
C ARG A 315 -9.82 -10.04 29.24
N TYR A 316 -10.91 -9.40 29.62
CA TYR A 316 -11.12 -8.84 30.95
C TYR A 316 -12.36 -9.49 31.57
N GLY A 317 -12.14 -10.46 32.47
CA GLY A 317 -13.21 -11.25 33.07
C GLY A 317 -14.00 -12.08 32.05
N ASN A 318 -15.26 -11.72 31.83
CA ASN A 318 -16.19 -12.35 30.88
C ASN A 318 -16.42 -11.51 29.61
N THR A 319 -15.60 -10.49 29.36
CA THR A 319 -15.65 -9.66 28.15
C THR A 319 -14.25 -9.47 27.54
N PHE A 320 -14.19 -8.84 26.38
CA PHE A 320 -12.97 -8.33 25.76
C PHE A 320 -12.98 -6.80 25.80
N VAL A 321 -11.82 -6.20 25.97
CA VAL A 321 -11.62 -4.75 25.94
C VAL A 321 -10.48 -4.42 24.99
N GLN A 322 -10.63 -3.31 24.28
CA GLN A 322 -9.62 -2.82 23.35
C GLN A 322 -8.49 -2.15 24.13
N ASP A 323 -7.25 -2.47 23.79
CA ASP A 323 -6.08 -1.75 24.28
C ASP A 323 -5.91 -0.42 23.52
N LYS A 324 -5.31 0.58 24.18
CA LYS A 324 -5.21 1.96 23.68
C LYS A 324 -3.81 2.50 23.91
N ALA A 325 -3.30 3.24 22.93
CA ALA A 325 -2.05 3.98 23.04
C ALA A 325 -2.19 5.34 22.33
N PHE A 326 -1.53 6.35 22.87
CA PHE A 326 -1.44 7.71 22.30
C PHE A 326 -2.77 8.38 21.90
N ASP A 327 -3.89 7.94 22.48
CA ASP A 327 -5.24 8.44 22.16
C ASP A 327 -5.36 9.96 22.38
N GLN A 328 -4.75 10.49 23.45
CA GLN A 328 -4.78 11.92 23.76
C GLN A 328 -3.80 12.69 22.89
N GLU A 329 -2.58 12.18 22.73
CA GLU A 329 -1.53 12.78 21.91
C GLU A 329 -1.98 12.99 20.47
N LEU A 330 -2.65 12.00 19.86
CA LEU A 330 -3.20 12.14 18.52
C LEU A 330 -4.28 13.22 18.43
N ARG A 331 -5.13 13.35 19.46
CA ARG A 331 -6.15 14.40 19.52
C ARG A 331 -5.53 15.78 19.68
N ASP A 332 -4.51 15.90 20.52
CA ASP A 332 -3.77 17.14 20.75
C ASP A 332 -3.03 17.58 19.47
N VAL A 333 -2.45 16.63 18.72
CA VAL A 333 -1.87 16.89 17.41
C VAL A 333 -2.91 17.40 16.42
N VAL A 334 -4.08 16.76 16.33
CA VAL A 334 -5.19 17.21 15.46
C VAL A 334 -5.66 18.61 15.86
N GLU A 335 -5.79 18.90 17.15
CA GLU A 335 -6.15 20.23 17.66
C GLU A 335 -5.07 21.27 17.32
N TYR A 336 -3.79 20.92 17.50
CA TYR A 336 -2.66 21.81 17.22
C TYR A 336 -2.65 22.30 15.76
N PHE A 337 -2.80 21.38 14.80
CA PHE A 337 -2.79 21.73 13.37
C PHE A 337 -3.99 22.57 12.93
N ASN A 338 -5.09 22.53 13.68
CA ASN A 338 -6.28 23.36 13.43
C ASN A 338 -6.36 24.59 14.36
N SER A 339 -5.35 24.82 15.19
CA SER A 339 -5.32 25.97 16.09
C SER A 339 -5.08 27.27 15.31
N PRO A 340 -5.61 28.43 15.78
CA PRO A 340 -5.32 29.73 15.16
C PRO A 340 -3.81 30.04 15.08
N GLY A 341 -3.03 29.53 16.04
CA GLY A 341 -1.58 29.69 16.09
C GLY A 341 -0.87 29.00 14.93
N TYR A 342 -1.21 27.74 14.64
CA TYR A 342 -0.64 27.03 13.49
C TYR A 342 -1.18 27.61 12.17
N LEU A 343 -2.51 27.80 12.07
CA LEU A 343 -3.16 28.21 10.83
C LEU A 343 -2.75 29.62 10.35
N SER A 344 -2.37 30.52 11.25
CA SER A 344 -1.93 31.88 10.88
C SER A 344 -0.50 31.96 10.33
N ALA A 345 0.35 30.99 10.68
CA ALA A 345 1.73 30.90 10.20
C ALA A 345 2.19 29.43 10.20
N PRO A 346 1.67 28.60 9.27
CA PRO A 346 1.94 27.17 9.24
C PRO A 346 3.43 26.89 9.09
N LYS A 347 3.90 25.82 9.74
CA LYS A 347 5.26 25.32 9.54
C LYS A 347 5.22 24.10 8.63
N ILE A 348 6.18 23.99 7.73
CA ILE A 348 6.33 22.85 6.83
C ILE A 348 7.70 22.21 7.03
N TRP A 349 7.74 20.88 6.92
CA TRP A 349 8.93 20.06 7.13
C TRP A 349 9.36 19.44 5.80
N ASP A 350 10.68 19.32 5.59
CA ASP A 350 11.24 18.53 4.50
C ASP A 350 12.20 17.50 5.08
N GLY A 351 11.85 16.21 4.97
CA GLY A 351 12.63 15.11 5.54
C GLY A 351 13.88 14.73 4.74
N VAL A 352 14.08 15.30 3.54
CA VAL A 352 15.30 15.12 2.75
C VAL A 352 16.35 16.13 3.20
N THR A 353 15.96 17.40 3.34
CA THR A 353 16.88 18.47 3.76
C THR A 353 16.92 18.67 5.28
N GLU A 354 16.02 18.00 6.01
CA GLU A 354 15.82 18.11 7.45
C GLU A 354 15.58 19.56 7.90
N THR A 355 14.80 20.30 7.12
CA THR A 355 14.52 21.73 7.36
C THR A 355 13.07 21.99 7.72
N LEU A 356 12.87 22.89 8.69
CA LEU A 356 11.57 23.42 9.09
C LEU A 356 11.44 24.88 8.61
N VAL A 357 10.39 25.18 7.86
CA VAL A 357 10.13 26.52 7.32
C VAL A 357 8.77 27.03 7.76
N THR A 358 8.70 28.26 8.24
CA THR A 358 7.43 28.94 8.53
C THR A 358 6.92 29.65 7.27
N LEU A 359 5.69 29.37 6.87
CA LEU A 359 5.03 30.02 5.74
C LEU A 359 4.53 31.42 6.15
N ASN A 360 4.50 32.32 5.17
CA ASN A 360 3.93 33.66 5.32
C ASN A 360 2.45 33.73 4.88
N THR A 361 1.86 32.59 4.57
CA THR A 361 0.46 32.43 4.18
C THR A 361 -0.32 31.71 5.27
N THR A 362 -1.61 31.97 5.35
CA THR A 362 -2.50 31.24 6.26
C THR A 362 -2.92 29.89 5.65
N SER A 363 -3.37 28.96 6.49
CA SER A 363 -4.06 27.73 6.09
C SER A 363 -5.47 27.71 6.67
N GLU A 364 -6.38 26.99 6.00
CA GLU A 364 -7.64 26.57 6.59
C GLU A 364 -7.42 25.32 7.46
N PRO A 365 -8.34 25.00 8.40
CA PRO A 365 -8.34 23.72 9.10
C PRO A 365 -8.33 22.55 8.11
N PHE A 366 -7.45 21.57 8.32
CA PHE A 366 -7.21 20.51 7.34
C PHE A 366 -6.92 19.13 7.95
N VAL A 367 -6.79 19.02 9.27
CA VAL A 367 -6.48 17.75 9.95
C VAL A 367 -7.71 17.23 10.67
N HIS A 368 -8.03 15.96 10.50
CA HIS A 368 -9.24 15.31 11.02
C HIS A 368 -8.87 14.05 11.78
N TYR A 369 -9.67 13.68 12.77
CA TYR A 369 -9.48 12.45 13.53
C TYR A 369 -10.56 11.42 13.17
N PHE A 370 -10.14 10.22 12.76
CA PHE A 370 -11.03 9.09 12.52
C PHE A 370 -10.89 8.05 13.64
N SER A 371 -11.94 7.95 14.45
CA SER A 371 -12.03 6.99 15.54
C SER A 371 -12.48 5.62 15.04
N THR A 372 -11.72 4.56 15.32
CA THR A 372 -12.11 3.17 15.05
C THR A 372 -12.83 2.51 16.23
N GLN A 373 -12.96 3.20 17.36
CA GLN A 373 -13.70 2.74 18.52
C GLN A 373 -15.12 2.28 18.14
N GLY A 374 -15.43 1.02 18.45
CA GLY A 374 -16.72 0.40 18.16
C GLY A 374 -16.84 -0.25 16.77
N ILE A 375 -15.90 0.00 15.86
CA ILE A 375 -15.85 -0.63 14.52
C ILE A 375 -15.22 -2.02 14.62
N LEU A 376 -14.04 -2.10 15.24
CA LEU A 376 -13.32 -3.35 15.45
C LEU A 376 -13.78 -4.03 16.74
N GLN A 377 -13.89 -5.35 16.69
CA GLN A 377 -14.14 -6.24 17.83
C GLN A 377 -12.99 -7.24 17.97
N HIS A 378 -12.96 -7.99 19.08
CA HIS A 378 -11.84 -8.86 19.41
C HIS A 378 -11.50 -9.93 18.34
N ASN A 379 -12.48 -10.35 17.53
CA ASN A 379 -12.32 -11.33 16.46
C ASN A 379 -12.01 -10.70 15.08
N ASP A 380 -12.00 -9.37 15.00
CA ASP A 380 -11.58 -8.61 13.83
C ASP A 380 -10.05 -8.40 13.81
N ILE A 381 -9.38 -8.76 14.91
CA ILE A 381 -7.91 -8.77 15.04
C ILE A 381 -7.47 -10.24 15.19
N GLY A 382 -6.54 -10.66 14.34
CA GLY A 382 -6.02 -12.02 14.32
C GLY A 382 -5.33 -12.39 15.65
N PRO A 383 -5.55 -13.61 16.17
CA PRO A 383 -4.85 -14.08 17.35
C PRO A 383 -3.35 -14.18 17.08
N MET A 384 -2.52 -13.81 18.05
CA MET A 384 -1.04 -13.81 18.01
C MET A 384 -0.40 -12.80 17.05
N SER A 385 -1.06 -12.45 15.94
CA SER A 385 -0.55 -11.45 15.00
C SER A 385 -0.81 -10.02 15.48
N TRP A 386 -1.90 -9.77 16.20
CA TRP A 386 -2.36 -8.42 16.57
C TRP A 386 -2.65 -7.52 15.35
N HIS A 387 -2.85 -8.12 14.17
CA HIS A 387 -3.19 -7.44 12.93
C HIS A 387 -4.67 -7.66 12.57
N PRO A 388 -5.31 -6.75 11.80
CA PRO A 388 -6.66 -6.98 11.29
C PRO A 388 -6.76 -8.30 10.52
N THR A 389 -7.84 -9.03 10.74
CA THR A 389 -8.30 -10.04 9.78
C THR A 389 -8.84 -9.33 8.53
N ASP A 390 -9.07 -10.05 7.44
CA ASP A 390 -9.72 -9.49 6.25
C ASP A 390 -11.06 -8.83 6.59
N THR A 391 -11.86 -9.45 7.47
CA THR A 391 -13.12 -8.87 7.98
C THR A 391 -12.89 -7.58 8.77
N GLY A 392 -11.85 -7.52 9.60
CA GLY A 392 -11.49 -6.31 10.33
C GLY A 392 -11.09 -5.17 9.39
N ALA A 393 -10.26 -5.47 8.39
CA ALA A 393 -9.86 -4.52 7.36
C ALA A 393 -11.06 -4.01 6.54
N LEU A 394 -11.95 -4.92 6.11
CA LEU A 394 -13.22 -4.62 5.44
C LEU A 394 -14.10 -3.66 6.26
N LYS A 395 -14.28 -3.93 7.55
CA LYS A 395 -15.05 -3.07 8.46
C LYS A 395 -14.47 -1.67 8.53
N VAL A 396 -13.14 -1.55 8.71
CA VAL A 396 -12.46 -0.26 8.74
C VAL A 396 -12.63 0.46 7.41
N ALA A 397 -12.42 -0.21 6.28
CA ALA A 397 -12.56 0.39 4.97
C ALA A 397 -13.98 0.94 4.72
N SER A 398 -15.00 0.16 5.06
CA SER A 398 -16.41 0.58 4.94
C SER A 398 -16.74 1.81 5.79
N HIS A 399 -16.23 1.89 7.02
CA HIS A 399 -16.50 3.05 7.88
C HIS A 399 -15.66 4.27 7.50
N LEU A 400 -14.42 4.07 7.04
CA LEU A 400 -13.56 5.18 6.61
C LEU A 400 -14.05 5.78 5.28
N THR A 401 -14.53 4.97 4.33
CA THR A 401 -15.20 5.49 3.12
C THR A 401 -16.44 6.31 3.49
N GLN A 402 -17.27 5.84 4.43
CA GLN A 402 -18.41 6.60 4.93
C GLN A 402 -18.00 7.90 5.63
N PHE A 403 -16.93 7.88 6.43
CA PHE A 403 -16.37 9.10 7.01
C PHE A 403 -15.92 10.09 5.93
N ILE A 404 -15.19 9.63 4.92
CA ILE A 404 -14.71 10.45 3.80
C ILE A 404 -15.89 11.10 3.06
N LYS A 405 -16.95 10.34 2.79
CA LYS A 405 -18.18 10.87 2.20
C LYS A 405 -18.82 11.97 3.07
N LEU A 406 -19.04 11.69 4.35
CA LEU A 406 -19.73 12.61 5.25
C LEU A 406 -18.93 13.88 5.54
N THR A 407 -17.60 13.78 5.59
CA THR A 407 -16.71 14.89 5.93
C THR A 407 -16.34 15.72 4.69
N PHE A 408 -16.13 15.08 3.53
CA PHE A 408 -15.57 15.73 2.34
C PHE A 408 -16.50 15.74 1.13
N GLY A 409 -17.70 15.16 1.23
CA GLY A 409 -18.68 15.13 0.13
C GLY A 409 -18.29 14.20 -1.03
N TRP A 410 -17.39 13.25 -0.79
CA TRP A 410 -16.98 12.26 -1.78
C TRP A 410 -18.06 11.18 -1.91
N GLU A 411 -18.98 11.39 -2.84
CA GLU A 411 -20.01 10.39 -3.14
C GLU A 411 -19.39 9.07 -3.63
N PHE A 412 -20.07 7.97 -3.27
CA PHE A 412 -19.69 6.63 -3.66
C PHE A 412 -20.09 6.38 -5.11
N VAL A 413 -19.09 6.05 -5.94
CA VAL A 413 -19.31 5.78 -7.38
C VAL A 413 -18.78 4.41 -7.81
N ALA A 414 -18.16 3.65 -6.91
CA ALA A 414 -17.83 2.25 -7.17
C ALA A 414 -19.12 1.41 -7.21
N THR A 415 -19.43 0.81 -8.36
CA THR A 415 -20.68 0.04 -8.56
C THR A 415 -20.50 -1.29 -9.30
N GLY A 416 -19.26 -1.78 -9.47
CA GLY A 416 -19.02 -2.95 -10.34
C GLY A 416 -17.79 -3.77 -10.00
N PRO A 417 -16.57 -3.23 -10.13
CA PRO A 417 -15.35 -4.03 -10.03
C PRO A 417 -15.20 -4.76 -8.70
N GLU A 418 -14.63 -5.98 -8.73
CA GLU A 418 -14.21 -6.67 -7.52
C GLU A 418 -13.22 -5.79 -6.73
N ILE A 419 -13.47 -5.62 -5.44
CA ILE A 419 -12.55 -4.91 -4.55
C ILE A 419 -11.71 -5.95 -3.82
N TYR A 420 -12.34 -6.81 -3.03
CA TYR A 420 -11.65 -7.81 -2.23
C TYR A 420 -11.85 -9.22 -2.79
N HIS A 421 -10.75 -9.84 -3.20
CA HIS A 421 -10.78 -11.18 -3.78
C HIS A 421 -11.18 -12.25 -2.76
N GLU A 422 -11.96 -13.24 -3.22
CA GLU A 422 -12.41 -14.40 -2.43
C GLU A 422 -13.16 -14.07 -1.12
N THR A 423 -13.84 -12.92 -1.09
CA THR A 423 -14.68 -12.50 0.06
C THR A 423 -16.17 -12.80 -0.12
N LEU A 424 -16.53 -13.58 -1.13
CA LEU A 424 -17.90 -13.94 -1.45
C LEU A 424 -18.39 -15.10 -0.57
N TYR A 425 -19.17 -14.77 0.46
CA TYR A 425 -19.79 -15.74 1.38
C TYR A 425 -21.30 -15.45 1.52
N TRP A 426 -22.16 -16.43 1.24
CA TRP A 426 -23.61 -16.28 1.40
C TRP A 426 -24.26 -17.63 1.77
N ASN A 427 -25.45 -17.55 2.38
CA ASN A 427 -26.31 -18.72 2.57
C ASN A 427 -27.16 -18.90 1.31
N ASP A 428 -26.96 -20.00 0.59
CA ASP A 428 -27.69 -20.33 -0.64
C ASP A 428 -28.93 -21.20 -0.41
N GLU A 429 -29.16 -21.66 0.83
CA GLU A 429 -30.34 -22.45 1.21
C GLU A 429 -31.55 -21.52 1.42
N PRO A 430 -32.47 -21.39 0.44
CA PRO A 430 -33.53 -20.39 0.50
C PRO A 430 -34.59 -20.72 1.57
N ASN A 431 -34.54 -21.94 2.12
CA ASN A 431 -35.47 -22.48 3.11
C ASN A 431 -34.83 -22.72 4.48
N TYR A 432 -33.61 -22.24 4.72
CA TYR A 432 -32.92 -22.37 6.01
C TYR A 432 -33.64 -21.64 7.15
#